data_AF-A0A0Q6M8G1-F1
#
_entry.id   AF-A0A0Q6M8G1-F1
#
_cell.length_a   1.000
_cell.length_b   1.000
_cell.length_c   1.000
_cell.angle_alpha   90.00
_cell.angle_beta   90.00
_cell.angle_gamma   90.00
#
_symmetry.space_group_name_H-M   'P 1'
#
loop_
_entity.id
_entity.type
_entity.pdbx_description
1 polymer ?
#
loop_
_entity_poly.entity_id
_entity_poly.type
_entity_poly.pdbx_seq_one_letter_code
_entity_poly.pdbx_strand_id
1 'polypeptide(L)'
;MDARSENSAIPLAVDLDGTLIATDLLWEGLFALLKKNPLNIFLVPFWLLGGPARLKQAIAAAVDIDPATLPYRPEVLKRLRDEQSNGRKIVLATGTPRKFADAIARHLGLFDAVLASDGDENLTSERKRNALVAAYGDGGFDYAGNSRHDLKVFEAARAAIVVAPDRAAARWQASHGSELIATQQPSLRTILKMLRVHQWLKNSLIAVPLVLAHKYVNLDMLAPALLAFVSFSAAASAIYIVNDFFDLTLDRSHPTKRDRPFASGKLSIPFGLASVAILLVISLATAAFTSIEFLAVLLIYLVATTAYSLAVKRMLLLDVLTLAGLYTLRILAGAAATGVDVSFWLLAFSIFFFLSLALVKRYVELRSSTLNVGERIAGRGYRIEDQDIVAQAGMASAFSSVLVLALYIDSSAVRELYREPWLIWPLAPIVLYLTMRVWILARRDELHDDPVVFIIRDWRSQIVVLIGAALLLVAGW
;
A
#
# COMPACT_ATOMS: atom_id res chain seq x y z
N MET A 1 24.50 -49.53 -1.40
CA MET A 1 23.15 -48.99 -1.18
C MET A 1 23.21 -47.52 -1.55
N ASP A 2 22.52 -47.12 -2.62
CA ASP A 2 22.60 -45.76 -3.13
C ASP A 2 21.90 -44.78 -2.17
N ALA A 3 22.59 -43.71 -1.78
CA ALA A 3 22.06 -42.63 -0.93
C ALA A 3 20.73 -42.03 -1.46
N ARG A 4 20.43 -42.21 -2.75
CA ARG A 4 19.14 -41.83 -3.37
C ARG A 4 17.96 -42.69 -2.89
N SER A 5 18.17 -43.98 -2.64
CA SER A 5 17.11 -44.89 -2.19
C SER A 5 16.71 -44.67 -0.73
N GLU A 6 17.65 -44.24 0.12
CA GLU A 6 17.38 -43.88 1.51
C GLU A 6 16.61 -42.55 1.63
N ASN A 7 16.85 -41.59 0.74
CA ASN A 7 16.13 -40.31 0.74
C ASN A 7 14.69 -40.40 0.26
N SER A 8 14.37 -41.32 -0.68
CA SER A 8 12.98 -41.54 -1.12
C SER A 8 12.11 -42.19 -0.05
N ALA A 9 12.72 -42.93 0.89
CA ALA A 9 11.98 -43.64 1.95
C ALA A 9 11.50 -42.72 3.09
N ILE A 10 12.18 -41.60 3.31
CA ILE A 10 11.93 -40.71 4.44
C ILE A 10 11.12 -39.50 3.99
N PRO A 11 9.92 -39.25 4.54
CA PRO A 11 9.07 -38.14 4.10
C PRO A 11 9.75 -36.78 4.35
N LEU A 12 9.45 -35.82 3.47
CA LEU A 12 9.78 -34.41 3.66
C LEU A 12 8.53 -33.66 4.13
N ALA A 13 8.53 -33.26 5.40
CA ALA A 13 7.52 -32.38 5.96
C ALA A 13 7.90 -30.91 5.74
N VAL A 14 6.93 -30.06 5.40
CA VAL A 14 7.16 -28.64 5.13
C VAL A 14 6.12 -27.80 5.84
N ASP A 15 6.57 -26.73 6.50
CA ASP A 15 5.69 -25.72 7.05
C ASP A 15 5.11 -24.82 5.95
N LEU A 16 3.95 -24.24 6.23
CA LEU A 16 3.26 -23.36 5.29
C LEU A 16 3.73 -21.90 5.43
N ASP A 17 3.46 -21.30 6.59
CA ASP A 17 3.54 -19.86 6.81
C ASP A 17 5.00 -19.40 6.92
N GLY A 18 5.40 -18.46 6.07
CA GLY A 18 6.77 -17.97 5.95
C GLY A 18 7.80 -18.96 5.37
N THR A 19 7.45 -20.25 5.27
CA THR A 19 8.26 -21.32 4.66
C THR A 19 7.86 -21.57 3.21
N LEU A 20 6.72 -22.23 2.95
CA LEU A 20 6.22 -22.47 1.59
C LEU A 20 5.68 -21.19 0.93
N ILE A 21 4.92 -20.40 1.68
CA ILE A 21 4.47 -19.06 1.29
C ILE A 21 5.31 -18.01 2.02
N ALA A 22 5.52 -16.85 1.40
CA ALA A 22 6.32 -15.78 2.00
C ALA A 22 5.59 -15.00 3.11
N THR A 23 4.29 -15.23 3.27
CA THR A 23 3.38 -14.53 4.19
C THR A 23 2.80 -15.46 5.25
N ASP A 24 1.89 -14.93 6.08
CA ASP A 24 1.22 -15.64 7.16
C ASP A 24 -0.30 -15.53 6.96
N LEU A 25 -0.96 -16.68 6.85
CA LEU A 25 -2.39 -16.78 6.55
C LEU A 25 -3.29 -16.28 7.67
N LEU A 26 -2.83 -16.22 8.92
CA LEU A 26 -3.60 -15.60 10.00
C LEU A 26 -3.81 -14.11 9.71
N TRP A 27 -2.75 -13.42 9.33
CA TRP A 27 -2.82 -11.99 9.00
C TRP A 27 -3.57 -11.73 7.71
N GLU A 28 -3.35 -12.54 6.67
CA GLU A 28 -4.12 -12.41 5.42
C GLU A 28 -5.61 -12.65 5.65
N GLY A 29 -5.96 -13.70 6.39
CA GLY A 29 -7.34 -14.00 6.75
C GLY A 29 -7.98 -12.89 7.58
N LEU A 30 -7.24 -12.30 8.53
CA LEU A 30 -7.73 -11.17 9.32
C LEU A 30 -8.03 -9.95 8.43
N PHE A 31 -7.13 -9.56 7.52
CA PHE A 31 -7.39 -8.42 6.64
C PHE A 31 -8.48 -8.71 5.60
N ALA A 32 -8.60 -9.95 5.11
CA ALA A 32 -9.73 -10.36 4.29
C ALA A 32 -11.06 -10.23 5.05
N LEU A 33 -11.08 -10.60 6.34
CA LEU A 33 -12.25 -10.49 7.21
C LEU A 33 -12.66 -9.02 7.42
N LEU A 34 -11.69 -8.16 7.72
CA LEU A 34 -11.91 -6.73 7.92
C LEU A 34 -12.31 -6.04 6.61
N LYS A 35 -11.83 -6.51 5.46
CA LYS A 35 -12.25 -5.98 4.14
C LYS A 35 -13.73 -6.24 3.89
N LYS A 36 -14.23 -7.41 4.31
CA LYS A 36 -15.64 -7.80 4.17
C LYS A 36 -16.53 -7.00 5.14
N ASN A 37 -16.11 -6.90 6.40
CA ASN A 37 -16.78 -6.06 7.39
C ASN A 37 -15.76 -5.55 8.45
N PRO A 38 -15.44 -4.24 8.45
CA PRO A 38 -14.50 -3.65 9.41
C PRO A 38 -14.91 -3.82 10.88
N LEU A 39 -16.20 -3.96 11.18
CA LEU A 39 -16.70 -4.12 12.55
C LEU A 39 -16.26 -5.44 13.20
N ASN A 40 -15.80 -6.41 12.41
CA ASN A 40 -15.27 -7.67 12.94
C ASN A 40 -14.01 -7.47 13.79
N ILE A 41 -13.35 -6.30 13.73
CA ILE A 41 -12.21 -6.00 14.61
C ILE A 41 -12.57 -6.10 16.10
N PHE A 42 -13.82 -5.78 16.46
CA PHE A 42 -14.29 -5.86 17.84
C PHE A 42 -14.51 -7.30 18.31
N LEU A 43 -14.64 -8.27 17.40
CA LEU A 43 -14.77 -9.69 17.72
C LEU A 43 -13.42 -10.38 17.96
N VAL A 44 -12.34 -9.84 17.38
CA VAL A 44 -11.00 -10.42 17.47
C VAL A 44 -10.51 -10.62 18.91
N PRO A 45 -10.67 -9.66 19.84
CA PRO A 45 -10.31 -9.86 21.24
C PRO A 45 -11.08 -11.01 21.90
N PHE A 46 -12.39 -11.15 21.62
CA PHE A 46 -13.21 -12.23 22.18
C PHE A 46 -12.79 -13.61 21.66
N TRP A 47 -12.42 -13.71 20.39
CA TRP A 47 -11.88 -14.97 19.85
C TRP A 47 -10.50 -15.29 20.42
N LEU A 48 -9.66 -14.27 20.60
CA LEU A 48 -8.33 -14.43 21.19
C LEU A 48 -8.38 -14.85 22.67
N LEU A 49 -9.39 -14.41 23.44
CA LEU A 49 -9.62 -14.86 24.82
C LEU A 49 -9.89 -16.37 24.89
N GLY A 50 -10.49 -16.96 23.85
CA GLY A 50 -10.63 -18.41 23.72
C GLY A 50 -9.40 -19.12 23.15
N GLY A 51 -8.28 -18.41 22.97
CA GLY A 51 -6.99 -18.94 22.55
C GLY A 51 -6.67 -18.77 21.05
N PRO A 52 -5.39 -18.98 20.67
CA PRO A 52 -4.94 -18.79 19.28
C PRO A 52 -5.62 -19.73 18.26
N ALA A 53 -5.96 -20.96 18.67
CA ALA A 53 -6.68 -21.93 17.82
C ALA A 53 -8.05 -21.38 17.43
N ARG A 54 -8.82 -20.92 18.42
CA ARG A 54 -10.16 -20.35 18.23
C ARG A 54 -10.15 -19.14 17.32
N LEU A 55 -9.18 -18.23 17.48
CA LEU A 55 -9.02 -17.08 16.59
C LEU A 55 -8.80 -17.52 15.13
N LYS A 56 -7.86 -18.44 14.90
CA LYS A 56 -7.57 -18.95 13.56
C LYS A 56 -8.79 -19.61 12.92
N GLN A 57 -9.53 -20.44 13.67
CA GLN A 57 -10.73 -21.12 13.18
C GLN A 57 -11.88 -20.14 12.89
N ALA A 58 -12.11 -19.16 13.77
CA ALA A 58 -13.15 -18.15 13.56
C ALA A 58 -12.90 -17.32 12.30
N ILE A 59 -11.64 -16.95 12.05
CA ILE A 59 -11.24 -16.28 10.80
C ILE A 59 -11.47 -17.21 9.61
N ALA A 60 -11.00 -18.45 9.67
CA ALA A 60 -11.14 -19.41 8.56
C ALA A 60 -12.61 -19.72 8.23
N ALA A 61 -13.50 -19.75 9.21
CA ALA A 61 -14.93 -19.94 9.00
C ALA A 61 -15.57 -18.77 8.24
N ALA A 62 -15.08 -17.54 8.44
CA ALA A 62 -15.70 -16.32 7.91
C ALA A 62 -15.20 -15.88 6.53
N VAL A 63 -14.00 -16.34 6.12
CA VAL A 63 -13.36 -15.95 4.86
C VAL A 63 -12.80 -17.14 4.08
N ASP A 64 -12.65 -16.93 2.77
CA ASP A 64 -11.93 -17.82 1.87
C ASP A 64 -10.69 -17.09 1.34
N ILE A 65 -9.60 -17.84 1.17
CA ILE A 65 -8.35 -17.36 0.59
C ILE A 65 -8.12 -18.14 -0.69
N ASP A 66 -7.96 -17.45 -1.81
CA ASP A 66 -7.65 -18.08 -3.10
C ASP A 66 -6.17 -18.54 -3.11
N PRO A 67 -5.91 -19.86 -3.11
CA PRO A 67 -4.55 -20.39 -3.10
C PRO A 67 -3.72 -19.92 -4.30
N ALA A 68 -4.34 -19.69 -5.47
CA ALA A 68 -3.63 -19.29 -6.68
C ALA A 68 -2.95 -17.92 -6.57
N THR A 69 -3.42 -17.08 -5.64
CA THR A 69 -2.88 -15.74 -5.42
C THR A 69 -1.80 -15.69 -4.34
N LEU A 70 -1.48 -16.79 -3.66
CA LEU A 70 -0.52 -16.76 -2.56
C LEU A 70 0.92 -16.56 -3.05
N PRO A 71 1.77 -15.83 -2.29
CA PRO A 71 3.14 -15.55 -2.68
C PRO A 71 4.04 -16.74 -2.33
N TYR A 72 3.91 -17.84 -3.08
CA TYR A 72 4.74 -19.02 -2.92
C TYR A 72 6.22 -18.72 -3.19
N ARG A 73 7.11 -19.38 -2.44
CA ARG A 73 8.56 -19.32 -2.69
C ARG A 73 8.93 -20.26 -3.84
N PRO A 74 9.40 -19.73 -4.99
CA PRO A 74 9.69 -20.57 -6.16
C PRO A 74 10.75 -21.64 -5.88
N GLU A 75 11.73 -21.33 -5.05
CA GLU A 75 12.83 -22.22 -4.68
C GLU A 75 12.32 -23.43 -3.89
N VAL A 76 11.42 -23.20 -2.93
CA VAL A 76 10.79 -24.24 -2.12
C VAL A 76 9.86 -25.09 -2.98
N LEU A 77 9.00 -24.45 -3.79
CA LEU A 77 8.10 -25.18 -4.69
C LEU A 77 8.84 -26.07 -5.68
N LYS A 78 9.93 -25.56 -6.26
CA LYS A 78 10.79 -26.35 -7.15
C LYS A 78 11.37 -27.56 -6.41
N ARG A 79 11.92 -27.34 -5.20
CA ARG A 79 12.47 -28.41 -4.37
C ARG A 79 11.44 -29.49 -4.06
N LEU A 80 10.23 -29.11 -3.65
CA LEU A 80 9.15 -30.06 -3.34
C LEU A 80 8.71 -30.87 -4.57
N ARG A 81 8.61 -30.23 -5.75
CA ARG A 81 8.30 -30.92 -7.02
C ARG A 81 9.38 -31.92 -7.40
N ASP A 82 10.65 -31.52 -7.29
CA ASP A 82 11.78 -32.39 -7.59
C ASP A 82 11.76 -33.62 -6.67
N GLU A 83 11.56 -33.43 -5.36
CA GLU A 83 11.48 -34.53 -4.39
C GLU A 83 10.26 -35.45 -4.62
N GLN A 84 9.08 -34.89 -4.90
CA GLN A 84 7.88 -35.66 -5.24
C GLN A 84 8.10 -36.51 -6.51
N SER A 85 8.70 -35.94 -7.55
CA SER A 85 9.00 -36.64 -8.80
C SER A 85 10.00 -37.80 -8.63
N ASN A 86 10.85 -37.71 -7.61
CA ASN A 86 11.77 -38.78 -7.20
C ASN A 86 11.10 -39.84 -6.30
N GLY A 87 9.77 -39.79 -6.15
CA GLY A 87 8.98 -40.76 -5.38
C GLY A 87 9.01 -40.54 -3.86
N ARG A 88 9.52 -39.40 -3.40
CA ARG A 88 9.55 -39.07 -1.98
C ARG A 88 8.20 -38.53 -1.53
N LYS A 89 7.70 -39.03 -0.38
CA LYS A 89 6.47 -38.53 0.23
C LYS A 89 6.65 -37.10 0.75
N ILE A 90 5.72 -36.21 0.40
CA ILE A 90 5.70 -34.82 0.83
C ILE A 90 4.52 -34.56 1.76
N VAL A 91 4.79 -33.94 2.91
CA VAL A 91 3.79 -33.72 3.98
C VAL A 91 3.68 -32.23 4.25
N LEU A 92 2.46 -31.67 4.20
CA LEU A 92 2.21 -30.31 4.67
C LEU A 92 1.99 -30.35 6.18
N ALA A 93 2.83 -29.68 6.98
CA ALA A 93 2.75 -29.68 8.44
C ALA A 93 2.68 -28.24 8.98
N THR A 94 1.47 -27.73 9.20
CA THR A 94 1.21 -26.31 9.47
C THR A 94 0.33 -26.06 10.69
N GLY A 95 0.55 -24.92 11.35
CA GLY A 95 -0.35 -24.39 12.37
C GLY A 95 -1.58 -23.66 11.81
N THR A 96 -1.76 -23.62 10.50
CA THR A 96 -2.91 -23.01 9.83
C THR A 96 -4.16 -23.92 9.91
N PRO A 97 -5.39 -23.36 9.97
CA PRO A 97 -6.64 -24.14 9.94
C PRO A 97 -6.71 -25.11 8.76
N ARG A 98 -7.21 -26.32 9.01
CA ARG A 98 -7.36 -27.38 8.01
C ARG A 98 -8.07 -26.92 6.73
N LYS A 99 -9.11 -26.08 6.84
CA LYS A 99 -9.81 -25.46 5.69
C LYS A 99 -8.84 -24.82 4.67
N PHE A 100 -7.87 -24.03 5.14
CA PHE A 100 -6.92 -23.36 4.26
C PHE A 100 -5.80 -24.30 3.80
N ALA A 101 -5.30 -25.14 4.71
CA ALA A 101 -4.26 -26.12 4.39
C ALA A 101 -4.71 -27.08 3.27
N ASP A 102 -5.94 -27.61 3.36
CA ASP A 102 -6.51 -28.54 2.37
C ASP A 102 -6.81 -27.83 1.03
N ALA A 103 -7.18 -26.55 1.05
CA ALA A 103 -7.36 -25.76 -0.17
C ALA A 103 -6.03 -25.59 -0.93
N ILE A 104 -4.95 -25.27 -0.20
CA ILE A 104 -3.61 -25.14 -0.77
C ILE A 104 -3.07 -26.49 -1.25
N ALA A 105 -3.26 -27.55 -0.46
CA ALA A 105 -2.80 -28.87 -0.83
C ALA A 105 -3.46 -29.37 -2.12
N ARG A 106 -4.78 -29.17 -2.26
CA ARG A 106 -5.52 -29.47 -3.50
C ARG A 106 -5.07 -28.62 -4.68
N HIS A 107 -4.81 -27.33 -4.45
CA HIS A 107 -4.35 -26.42 -5.52
C HIS A 107 -2.98 -26.83 -6.07
N LEU A 108 -2.04 -27.20 -5.18
CA LEU A 108 -0.68 -27.55 -5.59
C LEU A 108 -0.56 -28.99 -6.10
N GLY A 109 -1.35 -29.92 -5.57
CA GLY A 109 -1.27 -31.35 -5.94
C GLY A 109 0.05 -32.03 -5.55
N LEU A 110 0.78 -31.45 -4.58
CA LEU A 110 2.14 -31.89 -4.20
C LEU A 110 2.18 -32.76 -2.95
N PHE A 111 1.14 -32.78 -2.13
CA PHE A 111 1.19 -33.34 -0.77
C PHE A 111 0.46 -34.67 -0.67
N ASP A 112 1.13 -35.66 -0.10
CA ASP A 112 0.57 -36.98 0.22
C ASP A 112 -0.22 -36.97 1.54
N ALA A 113 0.12 -36.06 2.45
CA ALA A 113 -0.57 -35.89 3.74
C ALA A 113 -0.58 -34.44 4.20
N VAL A 114 -1.61 -34.08 4.97
CA VAL A 114 -1.78 -32.74 5.55
C VAL A 114 -2.02 -32.84 7.07
N LEU A 115 -1.03 -32.38 7.84
CA LEU A 115 -1.12 -32.13 9.27
C LEU A 115 -1.39 -30.63 9.47
N ALA A 116 -2.58 -30.29 9.97
CA ALA A 116 -3.05 -28.92 10.12
C ALA A 116 -3.74 -28.73 11.47
N SER A 117 -3.92 -27.47 11.89
CA SER A 117 -4.71 -27.15 13.09
C SER A 117 -6.18 -27.46 12.86
N ASP A 118 -6.80 -28.18 13.80
CA ASP A 118 -8.19 -28.62 13.73
C ASP A 118 -8.87 -28.49 15.10
N GLY A 119 -10.12 -28.02 15.12
CA GLY A 119 -10.83 -27.68 16.37
C GLY A 119 -10.01 -26.76 17.30
N ASP A 120 -9.83 -27.20 18.55
CA ASP A 120 -9.07 -26.49 19.59
C ASP A 120 -7.55 -26.77 19.55
N GLU A 121 -7.10 -27.65 18.65
CA GLU A 121 -5.69 -27.99 18.51
C GLU A 121 -4.95 -27.02 17.57
N ASN A 122 -4.11 -26.17 18.14
CA ASN A 122 -3.14 -25.35 17.38
C ASN A 122 -1.85 -26.15 17.14
N LEU A 123 -1.64 -26.65 15.92
CA LEU A 123 -0.51 -27.49 15.53
C LEU A 123 0.77 -26.66 15.30
N THR A 124 1.35 -26.14 16.39
CA THR A 124 2.57 -25.33 16.38
C THR A 124 3.58 -25.85 17.39
N SER A 125 4.89 -25.66 17.15
CA SER A 125 5.94 -26.01 18.10
C SER A 125 5.87 -27.47 18.54
N GLU A 126 5.89 -27.73 19.84
CA GLU A 126 5.89 -29.07 20.43
C GLU A 126 4.73 -29.96 19.94
N ARG A 127 3.53 -29.40 19.73
CA ARG A 127 2.40 -30.16 19.18
C ARG A 127 2.66 -30.63 17.76
N LYS A 128 3.26 -29.75 16.94
CA LYS A 128 3.67 -30.09 15.56
C LYS A 128 4.74 -31.17 15.55
N ARG A 129 5.75 -31.06 16.43
CA ARG A 129 6.77 -32.09 16.64
C ARG A 129 6.13 -33.43 17.01
N ASN A 130 5.28 -33.45 18.03
CA ASN A 130 4.67 -34.68 18.54
C ASN A 130 3.80 -35.36 17.47
N ALA A 131 3.05 -34.59 16.67
CA ALA A 131 2.28 -35.15 15.56
C ALA A 131 3.16 -35.78 14.46
N LEU A 132 4.28 -35.14 14.11
CA LEU A 132 5.23 -35.67 13.12
C LEU A 132 5.95 -36.92 13.64
N VAL A 133 6.38 -36.91 14.91
CA VAL A 133 6.99 -38.06 15.58
C VAL A 133 6.00 -39.22 15.71
N ALA A 134 4.72 -38.94 16.01
CA ALA A 134 3.69 -39.97 16.07
C ALA A 134 3.41 -40.60 14.69
N ALA A 135 3.49 -39.81 13.61
CA ALA A 135 3.23 -40.29 12.26
C ALA A 135 4.43 -41.03 11.63
N TYR A 136 5.66 -40.61 11.93
CA TYR A 136 6.85 -41.06 11.19
C TYR A 136 8.00 -41.55 12.08
N GLY A 137 7.94 -41.35 13.40
CA GLY A 137 9.01 -41.68 14.34
C GLY A 137 9.99 -40.53 14.58
N ASP A 138 10.79 -40.65 15.66
CA ASP A 138 11.86 -39.69 15.98
C ASP A 138 13.04 -39.88 15.02
N GLY A 139 13.48 -38.82 14.34
CA GLY A 139 14.40 -38.92 13.21
C GLY A 139 13.82 -39.62 11.97
N GLY A 140 12.49 -39.79 11.90
CA GLY A 140 11.81 -40.51 10.82
C GLY A 140 11.36 -39.63 9.64
N PHE A 141 11.64 -38.33 9.67
CA PHE A 141 11.24 -37.35 8.66
C PHE A 141 12.30 -36.25 8.51
N ASP A 142 12.38 -35.63 7.33
CA ASP A 142 13.07 -34.34 7.18
C ASP A 142 12.05 -33.20 7.28
N TYR A 143 12.50 -32.02 7.70
CA TYR A 143 11.59 -30.91 7.94
C TYR A 143 12.11 -29.58 7.39
N ALA A 144 11.26 -28.92 6.61
CA ALA A 144 11.47 -27.55 6.15
C ALA A 144 10.63 -26.56 6.97
N GLY A 145 11.28 -25.55 7.57
CA GLY A 145 10.64 -24.55 8.43
C GLY A 145 11.46 -23.26 8.54
N ASN A 146 10.93 -22.23 9.21
CA ASN A 146 11.52 -20.89 9.19
C ASN A 146 11.58 -20.18 10.55
N SER A 147 10.91 -20.68 11.58
CA SER A 147 10.59 -19.86 12.76
C SER A 147 11.10 -20.43 14.07
N ARG A 148 11.04 -19.62 15.14
CA ARG A 148 11.22 -20.08 16.51
C ARG A 148 10.29 -21.25 16.88
N HIS A 149 9.10 -21.31 16.28
CA HIS A 149 8.15 -22.38 16.53
C HIS A 149 8.55 -23.69 15.84
N ASP A 150 9.57 -23.69 15.00
CA ASP A 150 10.04 -24.87 14.30
C ASP A 150 11.26 -25.53 14.98
N LEU A 151 11.89 -24.85 15.94
CA LEU A 151 13.11 -25.34 16.60
C LEU A 151 12.94 -26.73 17.21
N LYS A 152 11.80 -26.99 17.86
CA LYS A 152 11.49 -28.31 18.43
C LYS A 152 11.23 -29.39 17.39
N VAL A 153 10.77 -29.00 16.20
CA VAL A 153 10.59 -29.92 15.08
C VAL A 153 11.94 -30.21 14.44
N PHE A 154 12.81 -29.21 14.30
CA PHE A 154 14.17 -29.39 13.80
C PHE A 154 14.98 -30.37 14.67
N GLU A 155 14.83 -30.31 16.00
CA GLU A 155 15.48 -31.24 16.94
C GLU A 155 15.06 -32.71 16.75
N ALA A 156 13.84 -32.97 16.26
CA ALA A 156 13.29 -34.32 16.06
C ALA A 156 13.36 -34.80 14.60
N ALA A 157 13.71 -33.91 13.67
CA ALA A 157 13.87 -34.25 12.27
C ALA A 157 15.25 -34.89 12.03
N ARG A 158 15.33 -35.79 11.06
CA ARG A 158 16.61 -36.35 10.60
C ARG A 158 17.49 -35.26 9.96
N ALA A 159 16.89 -34.47 9.07
CA ALA A 159 17.52 -33.29 8.49
C ALA A 159 16.56 -32.10 8.54
N ALA A 160 17.12 -30.93 8.86
CA ALA A 160 16.41 -29.66 8.87
C ALA A 160 16.80 -28.83 7.63
N ILE A 161 15.79 -28.29 6.95
CA ILE A 161 15.94 -27.31 5.87
C ILE A 161 15.37 -25.99 6.37
N VAL A 162 16.26 -25.07 6.70
CA VAL A 162 15.86 -23.76 7.23
C VAL A 162 15.58 -22.83 6.04
N VAL A 163 14.35 -22.33 5.96
CA VAL A 163 13.90 -21.47 4.86
C VAL A 163 13.67 -20.07 5.40
N ALA A 164 14.22 -19.03 4.78
CA ALA A 164 13.93 -17.63 5.12
C ALA A 164 13.85 -17.34 6.66
N PRO A 165 14.88 -17.71 7.44
CA PRO A 165 14.74 -17.83 8.89
C PRO A 165 14.45 -16.52 9.60
N ASP A 166 13.64 -16.58 10.65
CA ASP A 166 13.61 -15.55 11.67
C ASP A 166 14.92 -15.51 12.49
N ARG A 167 15.05 -14.53 13.39
CA ARG A 167 16.28 -14.37 14.20
C ARG A 167 16.62 -15.62 15.02
N ALA A 168 15.64 -16.40 15.48
CA ALA A 168 15.88 -17.59 16.30
C ALA A 168 16.27 -18.79 15.43
N ALA A 169 15.54 -19.03 14.34
CA ALA A 169 15.85 -20.08 13.37
C ALA A 169 17.22 -19.85 12.71
N ALA A 170 17.60 -18.59 12.45
CA ALA A 170 18.91 -18.26 11.87
C ALA A 170 20.05 -18.59 12.83
N ARG A 171 19.88 -18.30 14.13
CA ARG A 171 20.87 -18.68 15.16
C ARG A 171 20.99 -20.19 15.30
N TRP A 172 19.86 -20.88 15.28
CA TRP A 172 19.83 -22.34 15.34
C TRP A 172 20.48 -22.98 14.12
N GLN A 173 20.20 -22.47 12.92
CA GLN A 173 20.82 -22.91 11.67
C GLN A 173 22.34 -22.74 11.72
N ALA A 174 22.81 -21.56 12.15
CA ALA A 174 24.23 -21.26 12.25
C ALA A 174 24.97 -22.19 13.24
N SER A 175 24.30 -22.62 14.32
CA SER A 175 24.91 -23.52 15.31
C SER A 175 24.89 -25.00 14.91
N HIS A 176 23.98 -25.43 14.04
CA HIS A 176 23.82 -26.83 13.64
C HIS A 176 24.32 -27.14 12.22
N GLY A 177 24.62 -26.12 11.40
CA GLY A 177 25.10 -26.30 10.04
C GLY A 177 24.06 -26.91 9.09
N SER A 178 22.77 -26.72 9.37
CA SER A 178 21.67 -27.25 8.56
C SER A 178 21.53 -26.53 7.22
N GLU A 179 20.86 -27.18 6.26
CA GLU A 179 20.61 -26.62 4.92
C GLU A 179 19.84 -25.29 5.04
N LEU A 180 20.25 -24.29 4.25
CA LEU A 180 19.63 -22.96 4.25
C LEU A 180 19.14 -22.62 2.85
N ILE A 181 17.82 -22.43 2.72
CA ILE A 181 17.21 -21.77 1.56
C ILE A 181 17.10 -20.29 1.88
N ALA A 182 18.13 -19.54 1.48
CA ALA A 182 18.20 -18.11 1.71
C ALA A 182 17.20 -17.34 0.84
N THR A 183 16.64 -16.26 1.39
CA THR A 183 15.78 -15.34 0.66
C THR A 183 16.36 -13.93 0.67
N GLN A 184 16.01 -13.13 -0.33
CA GLN A 184 16.45 -11.74 -0.41
C GLN A 184 15.99 -10.95 0.82
N GLN A 185 16.94 -10.40 1.55
CA GLN A 185 16.66 -9.49 2.66
C GLN A 185 16.04 -8.18 2.15
N PRO A 186 15.14 -7.55 2.92
CA PRO A 186 14.55 -6.29 2.52
C PRO A 186 15.63 -5.19 2.44
N SER A 187 15.84 -4.67 1.24
CA SER A 187 16.72 -3.53 1.00
C SER A 187 16.11 -2.20 1.50
N LEU A 188 16.92 -1.15 1.64
CA LEU A 188 16.42 0.21 1.88
C LEU A 188 15.39 0.64 0.82
N ARG A 189 15.59 0.24 -0.44
CA ARG A 189 14.64 0.49 -1.53
C ARG A 189 13.28 -0.17 -1.27
N THR A 190 13.25 -1.34 -0.62
CA THR A 190 12.00 -2.00 -0.22
C THR A 190 11.25 -1.17 0.82
N ILE A 191 11.97 -0.60 1.80
CA ILE A 191 11.39 0.28 2.83
C ILE A 191 10.87 1.59 2.20
N LEU A 192 11.65 2.24 1.33
CA LEU A 192 11.22 3.46 0.63
C LEU A 192 10.00 3.20 -0.28
N LYS A 193 9.93 2.00 -0.89
CA LYS A 193 8.77 1.56 -1.68
C LYS A 193 7.54 1.36 -0.79
N MET A 194 7.71 0.76 0.40
CA MET A 194 6.64 0.59 1.40
C MET A 194 6.09 1.94 1.87
N LEU A 195 6.97 2.89 2.20
CA LEU A 195 6.58 4.25 2.61
C LEU A 195 5.97 5.07 1.47
N ARG A 196 6.11 4.61 0.21
CA ARG A 196 5.69 5.33 -0.99
C ARG A 196 6.22 6.77 -1.03
N VAL A 197 7.51 6.97 -0.76
CA VAL A 197 8.16 8.31 -0.68
C VAL A 197 7.90 9.17 -1.93
N HIS A 198 7.77 8.55 -3.11
CA HIS A 198 7.38 9.26 -4.34
C HIS A 198 6.03 9.98 -4.26
N GLN A 199 5.11 9.53 -3.40
CA GLN A 199 3.81 10.19 -3.15
C GLN A 199 3.92 11.39 -2.21
N TRP A 200 5.02 11.53 -1.45
CA TRP A 200 5.23 12.68 -0.56
C TRP A 200 5.32 13.99 -1.33
N LEU A 201 5.66 13.91 -2.62
CA LEU A 201 5.64 15.04 -3.53
C LEU A 201 4.29 15.77 -3.58
N LYS A 202 3.17 15.07 -3.35
CA LYS A 202 1.84 15.70 -3.26
C LYS A 202 1.74 16.63 -2.06
N ASN A 203 2.49 16.35 -0.99
CA ASN A 203 2.50 17.17 0.20
C ASN A 203 3.34 18.44 0.02
N SER A 204 4.07 18.61 -1.09
CA SER A 204 4.68 19.90 -1.45
C SER A 204 3.66 21.02 -1.61
N LEU A 205 2.37 20.68 -1.82
CA LEU A 205 1.26 21.65 -1.80
C LEU A 205 1.11 22.39 -0.46
N ILE A 206 1.63 21.84 0.64
CA ILE A 206 1.67 22.52 1.96
C ILE A 206 2.51 23.81 1.89
N ALA A 207 3.49 23.87 1.00
CA ALA A 207 4.31 25.08 0.84
C ALA A 207 3.66 26.16 -0.04
N VAL A 208 2.54 25.86 -0.74
CA VAL A 208 1.94 26.79 -1.71
C VAL A 208 1.54 28.13 -1.09
N PRO A 209 0.84 28.20 0.07
CA PRO A 209 0.51 29.49 0.69
C PRO A 209 1.76 30.33 1.00
N LEU A 210 2.81 29.70 1.54
CA LEU A 210 4.06 30.36 1.90
C LEU A 210 4.77 30.98 0.68
N VAL A 211 4.78 30.25 -0.44
CA VAL A 211 5.39 30.70 -1.69
C VAL A 211 4.60 31.87 -2.27
N LEU A 212 3.28 31.76 -2.36
CA LEU A 212 2.42 32.80 -2.94
C LEU A 212 2.39 34.08 -2.10
N ALA A 213 2.61 33.99 -0.78
CA ALA A 213 2.73 35.14 0.11
C ALA A 213 4.15 35.78 0.11
N HIS A 214 5.08 35.30 -0.71
CA HIS A 214 6.48 35.73 -0.75
C HIS A 214 7.21 35.61 0.61
N LYS A 215 6.77 34.68 1.48
CA LYS A 215 7.35 34.45 2.82
C LYS A 215 8.32 33.27 2.86
N TYR A 216 8.73 32.75 1.71
CA TYR A 216 9.59 31.57 1.57
C TYR A 216 11.03 31.75 2.11
N VAL A 217 11.44 32.96 2.49
CA VAL A 217 12.74 33.24 3.15
C VAL A 217 12.59 33.35 4.67
N ASN A 218 11.37 33.42 5.20
CA ASN A 218 11.13 33.56 6.63
C ASN A 218 11.33 32.22 7.34
N LEU A 219 12.44 32.09 8.06
CA LEU A 219 12.79 30.88 8.82
C LEU A 219 11.73 30.49 9.85
N ASP A 220 11.06 31.47 10.47
CA ASP A 220 10.00 31.23 11.46
C ASP A 220 8.77 30.56 10.84
N MET A 221 8.56 30.72 9.54
CA MET A 221 7.46 30.08 8.79
C MET A 221 7.91 28.81 8.06
N LEU A 222 9.20 28.69 7.72
CA LEU A 222 9.75 27.50 7.07
C LEU A 222 9.76 26.29 8.02
N ALA A 223 10.11 26.47 9.29
CA ALA A 223 10.15 25.37 10.25
C ALA A 223 8.76 24.71 10.45
N PRO A 224 7.66 25.46 10.72
CA PRO A 224 6.31 24.88 10.77
C PRO A 224 5.86 24.24 9.46
N ALA A 225 6.20 24.82 8.29
CA ALA A 225 5.88 24.23 7.00
C ALA A 225 6.58 22.87 6.78
N LEU A 226 7.84 22.74 7.21
CA LEU A 226 8.59 21.49 7.15
C LEU A 226 8.03 20.44 8.12
N LEU A 227 7.67 20.83 9.35
CA LEU A 227 7.00 19.94 10.30
C LEU A 227 5.66 19.45 9.75
N ALA A 228 4.87 20.33 9.15
CA ALA A 228 3.62 19.99 8.50
C ALA A 228 3.82 19.00 7.33
N PHE A 229 4.84 19.22 6.50
CA PHE A 229 5.22 18.30 5.43
C PHE A 229 5.58 16.90 5.94
N VAL A 230 6.42 16.82 6.98
CA VAL A 230 6.80 15.55 7.60
C VAL A 230 5.57 14.86 8.21
N SER A 231 4.73 15.62 8.91
CA SER A 231 3.51 15.11 9.54
C SER A 231 2.55 14.49 8.53
N PHE A 232 2.23 15.22 7.45
CA PHE A 232 1.36 14.72 6.38
C PHE A 232 1.96 13.54 5.63
N SER A 233 3.29 13.53 5.45
CA SER A 233 4.00 12.43 4.76
C SER A 233 4.00 11.15 5.59
N ALA A 234 4.20 11.26 6.91
CA ALA A 234 4.11 10.14 7.83
C ALA A 234 2.67 9.59 7.91
N ALA A 235 1.67 10.47 8.08
CA ALA A 235 0.25 10.09 8.05
C ALA A 235 -0.16 9.40 6.74
N ALA A 236 0.23 9.97 5.59
CA ALA A 236 -0.06 9.38 4.29
C ALA A 236 0.58 7.98 4.14
N SER A 237 1.84 7.82 4.58
CA SER A 237 2.55 6.54 4.54
C SER A 237 1.85 5.48 5.40
N ALA A 238 1.39 5.85 6.60
CA ALA A 238 0.63 4.96 7.48
C ALA A 238 -0.67 4.48 6.79
N ILE A 239 -1.44 5.39 6.21
CA ILE A 239 -2.67 5.05 5.47
C ILE A 239 -2.37 4.15 4.27
N TYR A 240 -1.29 4.43 3.53
CA TYR A 240 -0.91 3.59 2.38
C TYR A 240 -0.52 2.17 2.78
N ILE A 241 0.17 1.98 3.91
CA ILE A 241 0.50 0.65 4.43
C ILE A 241 -0.77 -0.12 4.80
N VAL A 242 -1.69 0.52 5.52
CA VAL A 242 -2.99 -0.10 5.87
C VAL A 242 -3.77 -0.49 4.62
N ASN A 243 -3.79 0.39 3.62
CA ASN A 243 -4.44 0.11 2.34
C ASN A 243 -3.79 -1.07 1.59
N ASP A 244 -2.46 -1.20 1.62
CA ASP A 244 -1.77 -2.35 1.02
C ASP A 244 -2.16 -3.68 1.68
N PHE A 245 -2.50 -3.69 2.98
CA PHE A 245 -3.02 -4.89 3.64
C PHE A 245 -4.42 -5.27 3.16
N PHE A 246 -5.31 -4.29 2.98
CA PHE A 246 -6.65 -4.56 2.45
C PHE A 246 -6.62 -4.97 0.98
N ASP A 247 -5.61 -4.55 0.21
CA ASP A 247 -5.53 -4.78 -1.23
C ASP A 247 -4.58 -5.91 -1.63
N LEU A 248 -4.08 -6.75 -0.69
CA LEU A 248 -3.14 -7.85 -0.98
C LEU A 248 -3.52 -8.71 -2.20
N THR A 249 -4.72 -9.31 -2.22
CA THR A 249 -5.16 -10.16 -3.33
C THR A 249 -5.24 -9.39 -4.66
N LEU A 250 -5.75 -8.15 -4.63
CA LEU A 250 -5.88 -7.31 -5.82
C LEU A 250 -4.51 -6.84 -6.34
N ASP A 251 -3.58 -6.56 -5.43
CA ASP A 251 -2.23 -6.16 -5.80
C ASP A 251 -1.47 -7.32 -6.43
N ARG A 252 -1.66 -8.56 -5.95
CA ARG A 252 -1.00 -9.76 -6.51
C ARG A 252 -1.48 -10.13 -7.90
N SER A 253 -2.75 -9.90 -8.24
CA SER A 253 -3.27 -10.13 -9.60
C SER A 253 -2.88 -9.05 -10.60
N HIS A 254 -2.39 -7.89 -10.13
CA HIS A 254 -2.08 -6.76 -11.00
C HIS A 254 -0.65 -6.81 -11.56
N PRO A 255 -0.44 -6.54 -12.87
CA PRO A 255 0.87 -6.70 -13.54
C PRO A 255 2.03 -5.99 -12.86
N THR A 256 1.83 -4.74 -12.41
CA THR A 256 2.88 -3.93 -11.77
C THR A 256 2.79 -3.83 -10.24
N LYS A 257 1.62 -4.11 -9.62
CA LYS A 257 1.44 -3.97 -8.16
C LYS A 257 1.79 -5.25 -7.40
N ARG A 258 1.93 -6.39 -8.10
CA ARG A 258 2.35 -7.66 -7.51
C ARG A 258 3.71 -7.58 -6.81
N ASP A 259 4.57 -6.67 -7.26
CA ASP A 259 5.89 -6.42 -6.68
C ASP A 259 5.88 -5.49 -5.46
N ARG A 260 4.70 -5.09 -4.95
CA ARG A 260 4.60 -4.32 -3.71
C ARG A 260 5.17 -5.14 -2.54
N PRO A 261 5.81 -4.50 -1.54
CA PRO A 261 6.51 -5.24 -0.49
C PRO A 261 5.66 -6.26 0.28
N PHE A 262 4.41 -5.93 0.59
CA PHE A 262 3.49 -6.84 1.29
C PHE A 262 2.86 -7.87 0.35
N ALA A 263 2.44 -7.46 -0.85
CA ALA A 263 1.87 -8.37 -1.85
C ALA A 263 2.85 -9.49 -2.24
N SER A 264 4.13 -9.15 -2.43
CA SER A 264 5.21 -10.11 -2.73
C SER A 264 5.76 -10.86 -1.53
N GLY A 265 5.32 -10.55 -0.29
CA GLY A 265 5.83 -11.16 0.93
C GLY A 265 7.28 -10.79 1.29
N LYS A 266 7.83 -9.71 0.71
CA LYS A 266 9.17 -9.19 1.06
C LYS A 266 9.21 -8.52 2.44
N LEU A 267 8.07 -8.00 2.90
CA LEU A 267 7.89 -7.47 4.24
C LEU A 267 6.68 -8.15 4.89
N SER A 268 6.81 -8.45 6.18
CA SER A 268 5.73 -9.06 6.94
C SER A 268 4.66 -8.04 7.35
N ILE A 269 3.42 -8.50 7.50
CA ILE A 269 2.31 -7.65 7.96
C ILE A 269 2.58 -7.09 9.38
N PRO A 270 3.09 -7.86 10.36
CA PRO A 270 3.48 -7.31 11.66
C PRO A 270 4.49 -6.15 11.59
N PHE A 271 5.49 -6.25 10.71
CA PHE A 271 6.45 -5.16 10.50
C PHE A 271 5.76 -3.90 9.97
N GLY A 272 4.81 -4.05 9.04
CA GLY A 272 4.03 -2.93 8.53
C GLY A 272 3.11 -2.32 9.59
N LEU A 273 2.47 -3.13 10.45
CA LEU A 273 1.65 -2.63 11.57
C LEU A 273 2.49 -1.83 12.58
N ALA A 274 3.68 -2.32 12.94
CA ALA A 274 4.61 -1.57 13.78
C ALA A 274 5.03 -0.26 13.10
N SER A 275 5.29 -0.29 11.80
CA SER A 275 5.62 0.91 11.01
C SER A 275 4.46 1.93 11.00
N VAL A 276 3.21 1.48 10.87
CA VAL A 276 2.02 2.33 10.96
C VAL A 276 1.97 3.05 12.31
N ALA A 277 2.14 2.32 13.41
CA ALA A 277 2.14 2.91 14.75
C ALA A 277 3.23 3.98 14.90
N ILE A 278 4.47 3.68 14.48
CA ILE A 278 5.59 4.62 14.52
C ILE A 278 5.32 5.86 13.66
N LEU A 279 4.81 5.68 12.43
CA LEU A 279 4.50 6.79 11.52
C LEU A 279 3.39 7.69 12.05
N LEU A 280 2.37 7.12 12.70
CA LEU A 280 1.31 7.91 13.34
C LEU A 280 1.86 8.69 14.54
N VAL A 281 2.74 8.09 15.36
CA VAL A 281 3.42 8.80 16.45
C VAL A 281 4.26 9.96 15.89
N ILE A 282 5.04 9.74 14.84
CA ILE A 282 5.81 10.82 14.18
C ILE A 282 4.88 11.92 13.66
N SER A 283 3.78 11.55 13.02
CA SER A 283 2.80 12.50 12.48
C SER A 283 2.18 13.37 13.57
N LEU A 284 1.70 12.77 14.65
CA LEU A 284 1.08 13.49 15.76
C LEU A 284 2.10 14.30 16.57
N ALA A 285 3.30 13.76 16.80
CA ALA A 285 4.36 14.47 17.51
C ALA A 285 4.79 15.73 16.76
N THR A 286 5.04 15.63 15.44
CA THR A 286 5.39 16.81 14.62
C THR A 286 4.25 17.80 14.50
N ALA A 287 2.99 17.33 14.43
CA ALA A 287 1.81 18.19 14.43
C ALA A 287 1.65 19.00 15.73
N ALA A 288 2.00 18.40 16.88
CA ALA A 288 1.89 19.05 18.19
C ALA A 288 2.84 20.25 18.36
N PHE A 289 3.92 20.33 17.57
CA PHE A 289 4.85 21.47 17.53
C PHE A 289 4.47 22.54 16.50
N THR A 290 3.30 22.42 15.88
CA THR A 290 2.79 23.39 14.90
C THR A 290 1.68 24.23 15.55
N SER A 291 0.44 24.17 15.06
CA SER A 291 -0.71 24.90 15.58
C SER A 291 -1.88 23.94 15.86
N ILE A 292 -2.83 24.36 16.69
CA ILE A 292 -4.03 23.55 16.98
C ILE A 292 -4.92 23.42 15.74
N GLU A 293 -4.94 24.47 14.91
CA GLU A 293 -5.61 24.51 13.61
C GLU A 293 -5.02 23.46 12.66
N PHE A 294 -3.69 23.35 12.62
CA PHE A 294 -3.02 22.32 11.82
C PHE A 294 -3.37 20.92 12.30
N LEU A 295 -3.41 20.68 13.61
CA LEU A 295 -3.82 19.38 14.17
C LEU A 295 -5.25 19.04 13.76
N ALA A 296 -6.18 20.00 13.80
CA ALA A 296 -7.56 19.79 13.34
C ALA A 296 -7.62 19.42 11.84
N VAL A 297 -6.86 20.13 11.00
CA VAL A 297 -6.77 19.83 9.56
C VAL A 297 -6.17 18.44 9.31
N LEU A 298 -5.15 18.03 10.07
CA LEU A 298 -4.56 16.69 9.99
C LEU A 298 -5.57 15.61 10.38
N LEU A 299 -6.35 15.81 11.44
CA LEU A 299 -7.40 14.86 11.84
C LEU A 299 -8.48 14.73 10.76
N ILE A 300 -8.94 15.85 10.19
CA ILE A 300 -9.86 15.84 9.05
C ILE A 300 -9.26 15.07 7.87
N TYR A 301 -7.97 15.30 7.56
CA TYR A 301 -7.26 14.59 6.50
C TYR A 301 -7.21 13.07 6.74
N LEU A 302 -6.90 12.63 7.97
CA LEU A 302 -6.88 11.21 8.35
C LEU A 302 -8.26 10.57 8.20
N VAL A 303 -9.31 11.23 8.70
CA VAL A 303 -10.70 10.74 8.57
C VAL A 303 -11.12 10.68 7.11
N ALA A 304 -10.93 11.75 6.35
CA ALA A 304 -11.34 11.84 4.95
C ALA A 304 -10.61 10.80 4.08
N THR A 305 -9.30 10.61 4.28
CA THR A 305 -8.52 9.63 3.50
C THR A 305 -8.87 8.19 3.87
N THR A 306 -9.19 7.93 5.15
CA THR A 306 -9.66 6.62 5.60
C THR A 306 -11.05 6.32 5.03
N ALA A 307 -11.99 7.26 5.16
CA ALA A 307 -13.33 7.16 4.58
C ALA A 307 -13.29 6.97 3.07
N TYR A 308 -12.38 7.68 2.38
CA TYR A 308 -12.11 7.48 0.97
C TYR A 308 -11.71 6.04 0.65
N SER A 309 -10.74 5.51 1.39
CA SER A 309 -10.19 4.19 1.12
C SER A 309 -11.18 3.05 1.37
N LEU A 310 -12.05 3.19 2.38
CA LEU A 310 -13.02 2.18 2.78
C LEU A 310 -14.30 2.22 1.92
N ALA A 311 -14.87 3.41 1.70
CA ALA A 311 -16.21 3.57 1.15
C ALA A 311 -16.29 4.54 -0.04
N VAL A 312 -15.81 5.79 0.12
CA VAL A 312 -16.12 6.86 -0.84
C VAL A 312 -15.52 6.59 -2.22
N LYS A 313 -14.39 5.88 -2.30
CA LYS A 313 -13.77 5.48 -3.58
C LYS A 313 -14.69 4.67 -4.51
N ARG A 314 -15.75 4.06 -3.96
CA ARG A 314 -16.73 3.23 -4.68
C ARG A 314 -17.94 4.04 -5.16
N MET A 315 -18.11 5.27 -4.70
CA MET A 315 -19.24 6.13 -5.01
C MET A 315 -18.94 6.99 -6.24
N LEU A 316 -19.88 7.05 -7.18
CA LEU A 316 -19.75 7.84 -8.41
C LEU A 316 -19.57 9.34 -8.07
N LEU A 317 -18.60 9.99 -8.72
CA LEU A 317 -18.20 11.41 -8.57
C LEU A 317 -17.70 11.85 -7.18
N LEU A 318 -18.23 11.30 -6.09
CA LEU A 318 -17.75 11.61 -4.74
C LEU A 318 -16.28 11.24 -4.55
N ASP A 319 -15.78 10.23 -5.27
CA ASP A 319 -14.37 9.89 -5.23
C ASP A 319 -13.47 11.02 -5.80
N VAL A 320 -13.77 11.58 -6.97
CA VAL A 320 -12.99 12.67 -7.58
C VAL A 320 -13.15 13.99 -6.84
N LEU A 321 -14.34 14.27 -6.32
CA LEU A 321 -14.59 15.44 -5.46
C LEU A 321 -13.79 15.34 -4.16
N THR A 322 -13.76 14.16 -3.54
CA THR A 322 -12.95 13.93 -2.34
C THR A 322 -11.45 14.05 -2.65
N LEU A 323 -10.98 13.54 -3.80
CA LEU A 323 -9.58 13.71 -4.20
C LEU A 323 -9.20 15.19 -4.37
N ALA A 324 -10.05 15.98 -5.05
CA ALA A 324 -9.85 17.42 -5.19
C ALA A 324 -9.83 18.14 -3.83
N GLY A 325 -10.75 17.77 -2.94
CA GLY A 325 -10.80 18.24 -1.56
C GLY A 325 -9.53 17.89 -0.78
N LEU A 326 -9.03 16.65 -0.87
CA LEU A 326 -7.81 16.22 -0.19
C LEU A 326 -6.56 16.95 -0.69
N TYR A 327 -6.48 17.31 -1.97
CA TYR A 327 -5.39 18.16 -2.47
C TYR A 327 -5.51 19.59 -1.93
N THR A 328 -6.72 20.16 -1.93
CA THR A 328 -6.98 21.49 -1.37
C THR A 328 -6.70 21.54 0.14
N LEU A 329 -7.01 20.45 0.86
CA LEU A 329 -6.76 20.33 2.29
C LEU A 329 -5.27 20.41 2.64
N ARG A 330 -4.36 20.05 1.71
CA ARG A 330 -2.92 20.24 1.91
C ARG A 330 -2.52 21.72 1.88
N ILE A 331 -3.16 22.51 1.02
CA ILE A 331 -2.96 23.96 0.98
C ILE A 331 -3.45 24.57 2.31
N LEU A 332 -4.65 24.16 2.76
CA LEU A 332 -5.19 24.57 4.07
C LEU A 332 -4.28 24.15 5.23
N ALA A 333 -3.67 22.97 5.17
CA ALA A 333 -2.72 22.53 6.18
C ALA A 333 -1.47 23.43 6.22
N GLY A 334 -0.97 23.84 5.05
CA GLY A 334 0.12 24.82 4.96
C GLY A 334 -0.22 26.16 5.58
N ALA A 335 -1.42 26.67 5.28
CA ALA A 335 -1.95 27.90 5.85
C ALA A 335 -2.04 27.82 7.38
N ALA A 336 -2.68 26.77 7.89
CA ALA A 336 -2.84 26.53 9.31
C ALA A 336 -1.49 26.36 10.03
N ALA A 337 -0.50 25.72 9.38
CA ALA A 337 0.80 25.50 9.96
C ALA A 337 1.65 26.78 10.05
N THR A 338 1.56 27.64 9.03
CA THR A 338 2.42 28.82 8.90
C THR A 338 1.77 30.12 9.37
N GLY A 339 0.45 30.09 9.63
CA GLY A 339 -0.35 31.29 9.93
C GLY A 339 -0.55 32.21 8.71
N VAL A 340 -0.21 31.75 7.50
CA VAL A 340 -0.41 32.52 6.27
C VAL A 340 -1.87 32.38 5.82
N ASP A 341 -2.54 33.51 5.63
CA ASP A 341 -3.90 33.53 5.11
C ASP A 341 -3.99 33.01 3.67
N VAL A 342 -5.03 32.24 3.41
CA VAL A 342 -5.35 31.76 2.06
C VAL A 342 -6.53 32.53 1.50
N SER A 343 -6.40 32.98 0.25
CA SER A 343 -7.51 33.65 -0.43
C SER A 343 -8.59 32.65 -0.84
N PHE A 344 -9.84 33.09 -0.83
CA PHE A 344 -10.96 32.33 -1.40
C PHE A 344 -10.67 31.89 -2.84
N TRP A 345 -10.06 32.77 -3.63
CA TRP A 345 -9.69 32.52 -5.02
C TRP A 345 -8.69 31.38 -5.18
N LEU A 346 -7.67 31.29 -4.31
CA LEU A 346 -6.71 30.19 -4.33
C LEU A 346 -7.38 28.84 -4.06
N LEU A 347 -8.31 28.78 -3.10
CA LEU A 347 -9.06 27.57 -2.78
C LEU A 347 -10.00 27.17 -3.92
N ALA A 348 -10.72 28.14 -4.50
CA ALA A 348 -11.59 27.90 -5.66
C ALA A 348 -10.80 27.38 -6.87
N PHE A 349 -9.66 28.02 -7.17
CA PHE A 349 -8.73 27.57 -8.21
C PHE A 349 -8.27 26.13 -7.96
N SER A 350 -7.79 25.87 -6.74
CA SER A 350 -7.31 24.55 -6.31
C SER A 350 -8.35 23.46 -6.52
N ILE A 351 -9.60 23.69 -6.09
CA ILE A 351 -10.67 22.70 -6.21
C ILE A 351 -10.90 22.33 -7.68
N PHE A 352 -11.07 23.30 -8.58
CA PHE A 352 -11.30 23.03 -10.00
C PHE A 352 -10.08 22.40 -10.69
N PHE A 353 -8.88 22.89 -10.37
CA PHE A 353 -7.63 22.36 -10.92
C PHE A 353 -7.44 20.89 -10.53
N PHE A 354 -7.55 20.56 -9.24
CA PHE A 354 -7.40 19.18 -8.77
C PHE A 354 -8.58 18.28 -9.14
N LEU A 355 -9.78 18.82 -9.31
CA LEU A 355 -10.92 18.06 -9.85
C LEU A 355 -10.64 17.63 -11.29
N SER A 356 -10.12 18.53 -12.13
CA SER A 356 -9.67 18.19 -13.48
C SER A 356 -8.63 17.05 -13.45
N LEU A 357 -7.58 17.16 -12.63
CA LEU A 357 -6.56 16.12 -12.52
C LEU A 357 -7.11 14.79 -11.95
N ALA A 358 -8.05 14.84 -11.01
CA ALA A 358 -8.72 13.64 -10.49
C ALA A 358 -9.57 12.95 -11.57
N LEU A 359 -10.26 13.72 -12.41
CA LEU A 359 -11.03 13.22 -13.54
C LEU A 359 -10.13 12.63 -14.63
N VAL A 360 -8.97 13.25 -14.94
CA VAL A 360 -7.96 12.66 -15.83
C VAL A 360 -7.58 11.26 -15.34
N LYS A 361 -7.34 11.12 -14.03
CA LYS A 361 -6.99 9.82 -13.44
C LYS A 361 -8.10 8.78 -13.57
N ARG A 362 -9.38 9.19 -13.54
CA ARG A 362 -10.51 8.27 -13.79
C ARG A 362 -10.62 7.93 -15.26
N TYR A 363 -10.45 8.90 -16.14
CA TYR A 363 -10.47 8.73 -17.59
C TYR A 363 -9.42 7.70 -18.03
N VAL A 364 -8.17 7.82 -17.57
CA VAL A 364 -7.10 6.87 -17.89
C VAL A 364 -7.43 5.47 -17.35
N GLU A 365 -7.96 5.36 -16.13
CA GLU A 365 -8.34 4.06 -15.55
C GLU A 365 -9.46 3.38 -16.35
N LEU A 366 -10.50 4.13 -16.75
CA LEU A 366 -11.58 3.65 -17.61
C LEU A 366 -11.05 3.14 -18.94
N ARG A 367 -10.19 3.91 -19.59
CA ARG A 367 -9.69 3.57 -20.91
C ARG A 367 -8.69 2.41 -20.92
N SER A 368 -7.91 2.27 -19.84
CA SER A 368 -6.98 1.14 -19.67
C SER A 368 -7.68 -0.18 -19.32
N SER A 369 -8.98 -0.15 -19.02
CA SER A 369 -9.72 -1.32 -18.56
C SER A 369 -10.30 -2.12 -19.74
N THR A 370 -10.16 -3.44 -19.69
CA THR A 370 -10.74 -4.37 -20.68
C THR A 370 -12.15 -4.82 -20.26
N LEU A 371 -12.98 -3.88 -19.81
CA LEU A 371 -14.33 -4.21 -19.32
C LEU A 371 -15.31 -4.37 -20.49
N ASN A 372 -16.35 -5.16 -20.27
CA ASN A 372 -17.49 -5.23 -21.17
C ASN A 372 -18.48 -4.09 -20.88
N VAL A 373 -19.37 -3.82 -21.84
CA VAL A 373 -20.48 -2.87 -21.67
C VAL A 373 -21.33 -3.24 -20.44
N GLY A 374 -21.64 -2.25 -19.61
CA GLY A 374 -22.39 -2.41 -18.35
C GLY A 374 -21.57 -2.85 -17.14
N GLU A 375 -20.33 -3.32 -17.32
CA GLU A 375 -19.43 -3.67 -16.23
C GLU A 375 -18.83 -2.42 -15.57
N ARG A 376 -18.58 -2.51 -14.26
CA ARG A 376 -17.94 -1.46 -13.48
C ARG A 376 -16.48 -1.78 -13.27
N ILE A 377 -15.65 -0.74 -13.18
CA ILE A 377 -14.28 -0.91 -12.70
C ILE A 377 -14.33 -1.49 -11.27
N ALA A 378 -13.55 -2.55 -11.04
CA ALA A 378 -13.47 -3.21 -9.74
C ALA A 378 -13.17 -2.20 -8.62
N GLY A 379 -14.10 -2.08 -7.67
CA GLY A 379 -13.98 -1.18 -6.53
C GLY A 379 -14.26 0.30 -6.83
N ARG A 380 -14.87 0.63 -7.98
CA ARG A 380 -15.26 1.99 -8.38
C ARG A 380 -16.72 2.06 -8.84
N GLY A 381 -17.26 3.27 -8.83
CA GLY A 381 -18.64 3.55 -9.25
C GLY A 381 -18.82 3.86 -10.74
N TYR A 382 -17.77 3.74 -11.56
CA TYR A 382 -17.77 4.12 -12.99
C TYR A 382 -17.88 2.92 -13.92
N ARG A 383 -18.46 3.15 -15.09
CA ARG A 383 -18.53 2.23 -16.22
C ARG A 383 -17.84 2.83 -17.45
N ILE A 384 -17.52 2.00 -18.45
CA ILE A 384 -16.90 2.46 -19.70
C ILE A 384 -17.75 3.56 -20.37
N GLU A 385 -19.08 3.48 -20.28
CA GLU A 385 -19.97 4.48 -20.88
C GLU A 385 -19.77 5.89 -20.29
N ASP A 386 -19.22 6.00 -19.07
CA ASP A 386 -18.97 7.28 -18.41
C ASP A 386 -17.71 7.99 -18.96
N GLN A 387 -16.94 7.37 -19.85
CA GLN A 387 -15.65 7.89 -20.29
C GLN A 387 -15.76 9.31 -20.89
N ASP A 388 -16.74 9.54 -21.78
CA ASP A 388 -16.89 10.83 -22.46
C ASP A 388 -17.36 11.93 -21.51
N ILE A 389 -18.31 11.62 -20.61
CA ILE A 389 -18.79 12.61 -19.63
C ILE A 389 -17.69 12.96 -18.61
N VAL A 390 -16.87 12.00 -18.20
CA VAL A 390 -15.69 12.22 -17.34
C VAL A 390 -14.68 13.13 -18.04
N ALA A 391 -14.44 12.93 -19.34
CA ALA A 391 -13.54 13.78 -20.11
C ALA A 391 -14.05 15.21 -20.25
N GLN A 392 -15.34 15.37 -20.57
CA GLN A 392 -15.96 16.69 -20.72
C GLN A 392 -16.00 17.45 -19.39
N ALA A 393 -16.40 16.81 -18.30
CA ALA A 393 -16.40 17.40 -16.96
C ALA A 393 -14.98 17.81 -16.52
N GLY A 394 -13.99 17.00 -16.88
CA GLY A 394 -12.60 17.25 -16.58
C GLY A 394 -12.01 18.44 -17.33
N MET A 395 -12.30 18.54 -18.64
CA MET A 395 -11.95 19.72 -19.45
C MET A 395 -12.68 20.97 -18.96
N ALA A 396 -13.99 20.88 -18.66
CA ALA A 396 -14.74 22.00 -18.09
C ALA A 396 -14.11 22.48 -16.77
N SER A 397 -13.72 21.55 -15.88
CA SER A 397 -13.02 21.89 -14.64
C SER A 397 -11.68 22.57 -14.88
N ALA A 398 -10.91 22.15 -15.90
CA ALA A 398 -9.67 22.79 -16.27
C ALA A 398 -9.88 24.26 -16.70
N PHE A 399 -10.84 24.50 -17.60
CA PHE A 399 -11.17 25.86 -18.06
C PHE A 399 -11.71 26.73 -16.92
N SER A 400 -12.57 26.18 -16.04
CA SER A 400 -13.04 26.88 -14.84
C SER A 400 -11.89 27.28 -13.92
N SER A 401 -10.88 26.42 -13.72
CA SER A 401 -9.70 26.77 -12.92
C SER A 401 -8.94 27.97 -13.53
N VAL A 402 -8.76 27.99 -14.85
CA VAL A 402 -8.09 29.10 -15.55
C VAL A 402 -8.91 30.39 -15.46
N LEU A 403 -10.23 30.30 -15.61
CA LEU A 403 -11.12 31.45 -15.44
C LEU A 403 -11.03 32.04 -14.03
N VAL A 404 -11.07 31.18 -13.00
CA VAL A 404 -10.91 31.61 -11.60
C VAL A 404 -9.54 32.25 -11.37
N LEU A 405 -8.48 31.73 -11.97
CA LEU A 405 -7.15 32.34 -11.91
C LEU A 405 -7.12 33.73 -12.59
N ALA A 406 -7.78 33.88 -13.75
CA ALA A 406 -7.86 35.17 -14.42
C ALA A 406 -8.63 36.21 -13.57
N LEU A 407 -9.73 35.81 -12.93
CA LEU A 407 -10.48 36.66 -11.99
C LEU A 407 -9.64 37.03 -10.75
N TYR A 408 -8.84 36.09 -10.24
CA TYR A 408 -7.92 36.37 -9.15
C TYR A 408 -6.87 37.41 -9.53
N ILE A 409 -6.26 37.30 -10.71
CA ILE A 409 -5.23 38.24 -11.18
C ILE A 409 -5.79 39.68 -11.27
N ASP A 410 -7.07 39.83 -11.61
CA ASP A 410 -7.72 41.15 -11.67
C ASP A 410 -8.18 41.69 -10.30
N SER A 411 -8.09 40.89 -9.23
CA SER A 411 -8.55 41.28 -7.90
C SER A 411 -7.67 42.36 -7.24
N SER A 412 -8.25 43.14 -6.33
CA SER A 412 -7.53 44.15 -5.55
C SER A 412 -6.37 43.56 -4.75
N ALA A 413 -6.53 42.34 -4.22
CA ALA A 413 -5.50 41.65 -3.46
C ALA A 413 -4.20 41.41 -4.27
N VAL A 414 -4.31 41.13 -5.57
CA VAL A 414 -3.13 40.94 -6.44
C VAL A 414 -2.47 42.28 -6.76
N ARG A 415 -3.27 43.34 -6.94
CA ARG A 415 -2.75 44.69 -7.19
C ARG A 415 -2.01 45.28 -5.99
N GLU A 416 -2.34 44.86 -4.78
CA GLU A 416 -1.62 45.24 -3.56
C GLU A 416 -0.35 44.40 -3.34
N LEU A 417 -0.38 43.12 -3.72
CA LEU A 417 0.72 42.18 -3.47
C LEU A 417 1.87 42.26 -4.49
N TYR A 418 1.57 42.66 -5.72
CA TYR A 418 2.52 42.70 -6.83
C TYR A 418 2.69 44.11 -7.39
N ARG A 419 3.93 44.51 -7.66
CA ARG A 419 4.24 45.83 -8.24
C ARG A 419 3.75 45.97 -9.67
N GLU A 420 3.90 44.89 -10.43
CA GLU A 420 3.52 44.84 -11.85
C GLU A 420 2.56 43.65 -12.11
N PRO A 421 1.27 43.75 -11.72
CA PRO A 421 0.31 42.63 -11.79
C PRO A 421 0.11 42.05 -13.19
N TRP A 422 0.30 42.85 -14.24
CA TRP A 422 0.12 42.41 -15.63
C TRP A 422 1.15 41.35 -16.05
N LEU A 423 2.32 41.30 -15.40
CA LEU A 423 3.33 40.25 -15.63
C LEU A 423 2.85 38.86 -15.22
N ILE A 424 1.82 38.77 -14.39
CA ILE A 424 1.23 37.52 -13.89
C ILE A 424 0.17 37.00 -14.86
N TRP A 425 -0.38 37.86 -15.73
CA TRP A 425 -1.43 37.49 -16.68
C TRP A 425 -1.10 36.24 -17.52
N PRO A 426 0.15 36.03 -18.01
CA PRO A 426 0.52 34.81 -18.74
C PRO A 426 0.38 33.50 -17.94
N LEU A 427 0.20 33.52 -16.61
CA LEU A 427 -0.10 32.32 -15.84
C LEU A 427 -1.40 31.64 -16.30
N ALA A 428 -2.42 32.41 -16.70
CA ALA A 428 -3.68 31.85 -17.18
C ALA A 428 -3.47 30.97 -18.43
N PRO A 429 -2.89 31.47 -19.55
CA PRO A 429 -2.60 30.61 -20.71
C PRO A 429 -1.57 29.51 -20.42
N ILE A 430 -0.64 29.71 -19.48
CA ILE A 430 0.30 28.67 -19.02
C ILE A 430 -0.45 27.48 -18.38
N VAL A 431 -1.32 27.75 -17.40
CA VAL A 431 -2.12 26.71 -16.72
C VAL A 431 -3.08 26.04 -17.71
N LEU A 432 -3.65 26.81 -18.63
CA LEU A 432 -4.50 26.26 -19.70
C LEU A 432 -3.71 25.30 -20.58
N TYR A 433 -2.53 25.69 -21.06
CA TYR A 433 -1.67 24.81 -21.85
C TYR A 433 -1.32 23.53 -21.09
N LEU A 434 -0.91 23.63 -19.82
CA LEU A 434 -0.56 22.47 -19.00
C LEU A 434 -1.74 21.50 -18.87
N THR A 435 -2.91 22.00 -18.50
CA THR A 435 -4.10 21.17 -18.29
C THR A 435 -4.61 20.56 -19.59
N MET A 436 -4.68 21.33 -20.68
CA MET A 436 -5.03 20.82 -22.01
C MET A 436 -4.05 19.75 -22.49
N ARG A 437 -2.74 19.97 -22.30
CA ARG A 437 -1.72 18.98 -22.67
C ARG A 437 -1.91 17.67 -21.91
N VAL A 438 -2.15 17.72 -20.59
CA VAL A 438 -2.41 16.52 -19.79
C VAL A 438 -3.62 15.75 -20.34
N TRP A 439 -4.72 16.44 -20.69
CA TRP A 439 -5.90 15.81 -21.28
C TRP A 439 -5.64 15.22 -22.67
N ILE A 440 -4.86 15.90 -23.52
CA ILE A 440 -4.46 15.38 -24.84
C ILE A 440 -3.62 14.11 -24.68
N LEU A 441 -2.64 14.10 -23.77
CA LEU A 441 -1.79 12.94 -23.52
C LEU A 441 -2.57 11.76 -22.93
N ALA A 442 -3.49 12.04 -22.00
CA ALA A 442 -4.43 11.02 -21.50
C ALA A 442 -5.27 10.44 -22.65
N ARG A 443 -5.73 11.27 -23.58
CA ARG A 443 -6.45 10.84 -24.79
C ARG A 443 -5.56 10.15 -25.83
N ARG A 444 -4.23 10.17 -25.69
CA ARG A 444 -3.31 9.39 -26.54
C ARG A 444 -2.77 8.13 -25.87
N ASP A 445 -3.22 7.83 -24.65
CA ASP A 445 -2.69 6.74 -23.83
C ASP A 445 -1.19 6.91 -23.49
N GLU A 446 -0.71 8.15 -23.51
CA GLU A 446 0.68 8.53 -23.21
C GLU A 446 0.87 8.97 -21.74
N LEU A 447 -0.21 8.96 -20.95
CA LEU A 447 -0.20 9.33 -19.53
C LEU A 447 -0.31 8.08 -18.64
N HIS A 448 0.82 7.59 -18.14
CA HIS A 448 0.87 6.39 -17.30
C HIS A 448 0.96 6.68 -15.79
N ASP A 449 1.49 7.85 -15.43
CA ASP A 449 1.68 8.27 -14.05
C ASP A 449 0.48 9.05 -13.51
N ASP A 450 0.42 9.22 -12.18
CA ASP A 450 -0.52 10.14 -11.54
C ASP A 450 -0.32 11.56 -12.12
N PRO A 451 -1.38 12.28 -12.54
CA PRO A 451 -1.24 13.54 -13.28
C PRO A 451 -0.40 14.61 -12.55
N VAL A 452 -0.47 14.65 -11.22
CA VAL A 452 0.34 15.58 -10.41
C VAL A 452 1.82 15.21 -10.50
N VAL A 453 2.14 13.91 -10.40
CA VAL A 453 3.51 13.41 -10.52
C VAL A 453 4.04 13.62 -11.94
N PHE A 454 3.20 13.44 -12.95
CA PHE A 454 3.54 13.70 -14.36
C PHE A 454 3.93 15.17 -14.57
N ILE A 455 3.12 16.14 -14.12
CA ILE A 455 3.42 17.58 -14.26
C ILE A 455 4.78 17.93 -13.65
N ILE A 456 5.15 17.29 -12.54
CA ILE A 456 6.41 17.58 -11.85
C ILE A 456 7.61 16.89 -12.50
N ARG A 457 7.44 15.71 -13.11
CA ARG A 457 8.55 14.96 -13.72
C ARG A 457 8.79 15.28 -15.20
N ASP A 458 7.75 15.65 -15.93
CA ASP A 458 7.85 15.94 -17.36
C ASP A 458 8.59 17.27 -17.58
N TRP A 459 9.68 17.22 -18.34
CA TRP A 459 10.57 18.37 -18.55
C TRP A 459 9.88 19.57 -19.22
N ARG A 460 8.89 19.33 -20.10
CA ARG A 460 8.13 20.42 -20.75
C ARG A 460 7.23 21.11 -19.74
N SER A 461 6.56 20.32 -18.88
CA SER A 461 5.78 20.85 -17.77
C SER A 461 6.66 21.62 -16.79
N GLN A 462 7.86 21.12 -16.47
CA GLN A 462 8.83 21.82 -15.61
C GLN A 462 9.24 23.18 -16.20
N ILE A 463 9.58 23.25 -17.49
CA ILE A 463 9.93 24.54 -18.15
C ILE A 463 8.78 25.53 -18.01
N VAL A 464 7.55 25.11 -18.30
CA VAL A 464 6.37 25.99 -18.25
C VAL A 464 6.06 26.43 -16.82
N VAL A 465 6.21 25.55 -15.83
CA VAL A 465 6.09 25.89 -14.41
C VAL A 465 7.20 26.86 -13.97
N LEU A 466 8.43 26.67 -14.44
CA LEU A 466 9.56 27.57 -14.16
C LEU A 466 9.36 28.96 -14.75
N ILE A 467 8.81 29.06 -15.97
CA ILE A 467 8.43 30.34 -16.58
C ILE A 467 7.37 31.02 -15.70
N GLY A 468 6.33 30.29 -15.27
CA GLY A 468 5.32 30.83 -14.38
C GLY A 468 5.89 31.30 -13.03
N ALA A 469 6.78 30.53 -12.42
CA ALA A 469 7.46 30.89 -11.19
C ALA A 469 8.34 32.15 -11.37
N ALA A 470 9.06 32.25 -12.49
CA ALA A 470 9.86 33.43 -12.81
C ALA A 470 8.98 34.67 -12.98
N LEU A 471 7.82 34.56 -13.64
CA LEU A 471 6.87 35.67 -13.77
C LEU A 471 6.34 36.14 -12.41
N LEU A 472 5.99 35.21 -11.52
CA LEU A 472 5.56 35.55 -10.15
C LEU A 472 6.66 36.29 -9.37
N LEU A 473 7.91 35.81 -9.48
CA LEU A 473 9.04 36.48 -8.85
C LEU A 473 9.25 37.88 -9.42
N VAL A 474 9.35 38.02 -10.75
CA VAL A 474 9.58 39.35 -11.36
C VAL A 474 8.43 40.32 -11.06
N ALA A 475 7.18 39.86 -11.01
CA ALA A 475 6.04 40.70 -10.69
C ALA A 475 6.04 41.21 -9.24
N GLY A 476 6.63 40.45 -8.31
CA GLY A 476 6.63 40.75 -6.88
C GLY A 476 7.77 41.66 -6.42
N TRP A 477 8.84 41.77 -7.22
CA TRP A 477 10.09 42.44 -6.84
C TRP A 477 10.25 43.86 -7.35
#